data_AF-A0A1Z9N8L4-F1
#
_entry.id   AF-A0A1Z9N8L4-F1
#
_cell.length_a   1.000
_cell.length_b   1.000
_cell.length_c   1.000
_cell.angle_alpha   90.00
_cell.angle_beta   90.00
_cell.angle_gamma   90.00
#
_symmetry.space_group_name_H-M   'P 1'
#
loop_
_entity.id
_entity.type
_entity.pdbx_description
1 polymer ?
#
loop_
_entity_poly.entity_id
_entity_poly.type
_entity_poly.pdbx_seq_one_letter_code
_entity_poly.pdbx_strand_id
1 'polypeptide(L)'
;MVSFFWAHSLVMAQLGYSDPRGLLKVCYIFNTLIGGVFLLILLFVSKNQTSILGWVFLFTSGLKFLLFFALIYPDFQSQVTESKLDFLTFFVPYTAALTLEICQLIKILNQKE
;
A
#
# COMPACT_ATOMS: atom_id res chain seq x y z
N MET A 1 -6.36 -2.70 7.51
CA MET A 1 -6.16 -1.29 7.10
C MET A 1 -6.75 -0.30 8.08
N VAL A 2 -8.03 -0.40 8.49
CA VAL A 2 -8.66 0.57 9.43
C VAL A 2 -7.93 0.67 10.78
N SER A 3 -7.58 -0.45 11.42
CA SER A 3 -6.85 -0.41 12.69
C SER A 3 -5.46 0.23 12.56
N PHE A 4 -4.77 -0.05 11.44
CA PHE A 4 -3.49 0.59 11.12
C PHE A 4 -3.65 2.10 10.90
N PHE A 5 -4.76 2.55 10.30
CA PHE A 5 -5.03 3.98 10.11
C PHE A 5 -5.15 4.71 11.44
N TRP A 6 -5.94 4.16 12.38
CA TRP A 6 -6.10 4.76 13.71
C TRP A 6 -4.79 4.78 14.50
N ALA A 7 -4.03 3.69 14.49
CA ALA A 7 -2.73 3.65 15.14
C ALA A 7 -1.75 4.68 14.55
N HIS A 8 -1.68 4.78 13.22
CA HIS A 8 -0.81 5.74 12.54
C HIS A 8 -1.24 7.19 12.78
N SER A 9 -2.55 7.47 12.77
CA SER A 9 -3.11 8.79 13.09
C SER A 9 -2.78 9.21 14.53
N LEU A 10 -2.84 8.29 15.50
CA LEU A 10 -2.46 8.56 16.89
C LEU A 10 -0.96 8.92 17.01
N VAL A 11 -0.08 8.17 16.33
CA VAL A 11 1.36 8.45 16.32
C VAL A 11 1.64 9.82 15.71
N MET A 12 1.01 10.14 14.57
CA MET A 12 1.20 11.45 13.93
C MET A 12 0.71 12.60 14.80
N ALA A 13 -0.40 12.42 15.52
CA ALA A 13 -0.89 13.39 16.49
C ALA A 13 0.10 13.62 17.65
N GLN A 14 0.75 12.56 18.15
CA GLN A 14 1.78 12.68 19.19
C GLN A 14 3.06 13.40 18.70
N LEU A 15 3.38 13.27 17.41
CA LEU A 15 4.51 13.96 16.78
C LEU A 15 4.20 15.42 16.40
N GLY A 16 2.98 15.90 16.64
CA GLY A 16 2.56 17.24 16.24
C GLY A 16 2.49 17.43 14.72
N TYR A 17 2.47 16.34 13.94
CA TYR A 17 2.40 16.40 12.48
C TYR A 17 1.01 16.86 12.06
N SER A 18 0.97 17.95 11.28
CA SER A 18 -0.26 18.50 10.73
C SER A 18 -0.55 17.82 9.40
N ASP A 19 -1.55 16.93 9.34
CA ASP A 19 -1.94 16.20 8.12
C ASP A 19 -2.54 17.15 7.07
N PRO A 20 -1.78 17.58 6.05
CA PRO A 20 -2.25 18.58 5.11
C PRO A 20 -3.35 17.96 4.23
N ARG A 21 -4.56 18.54 4.23
CA ARG A 21 -5.68 18.13 3.36
C ARG A 21 -6.14 16.67 3.49
N GLY A 22 -5.82 15.99 4.59
CA GLY A 22 -6.23 14.59 4.80
C GLY A 22 -5.40 13.58 4.00
N LEU A 23 -4.13 13.88 3.78
CA LEU A 23 -3.17 13.07 3.02
C LEU A 23 -3.04 11.64 3.54
N LEU A 24 -3.02 11.49 4.86
CA LEU A 24 -3.01 10.19 5.52
C LEU A 24 -4.21 9.35 5.04
N LYS A 25 -5.40 9.95 5.00
CA LYS A 25 -6.61 9.26 4.53
C LYS A 25 -6.50 8.87 3.07
N VAL A 26 -6.00 9.75 2.20
CA VAL A 26 -5.77 9.47 0.78
C VAL A 26 -4.83 8.29 0.59
N CYS A 27 -3.70 8.25 1.31
CA CYS A 27 -2.74 7.15 1.26
C CYS A 27 -3.36 5.79 1.65
N TYR A 28 -4.19 5.76 2.69
CA TYR A 28 -4.85 4.52 3.12
C TYR A 28 -5.93 4.08 2.13
N ILE A 29 -6.73 5.01 1.59
CA ILE A 29 -7.74 4.70 0.57
C ILE A 29 -7.05 4.16 -0.68
N PHE A 30 -6.02 4.86 -1.18
CA PHE A 30 -5.27 4.44 -2.35
C PHE A 30 -4.70 3.04 -2.19
N ASN A 31 -3.93 2.79 -1.11
CA ASN A 31 -3.31 1.48 -0.86
C ASN A 31 -4.35 0.36 -0.67
N THR A 32 -5.51 0.67 -0.08
CA THR A 32 -6.59 -0.33 0.09
C THR A 32 -7.24 -0.67 -1.24
N LEU A 33 -7.57 0.33 -2.06
CA LEU A 33 -8.24 0.13 -3.34
C LEU A 33 -7.31 -0.55 -4.36
N ILE A 34 -6.12 0.00 -4.57
CA ILE A 34 -5.17 -0.54 -5.56
C ILE A 34 -4.66 -1.92 -5.12
N GLY A 35 -4.39 -2.10 -3.83
CA GLY A 35 -4.01 -3.40 -3.27
C GLY A 35 -5.13 -4.42 -3.40
N GLY A 36 -6.38 -4.02 -3.18
CA GLY A 36 -7.56 -4.85 -3.42
C GLY A 36 -7.68 -5.29 -4.88
N VAL A 37 -7.53 -4.36 -5.84
CA VAL A 37 -7.53 -4.68 -7.27
C VAL A 37 -6.41 -5.67 -7.62
N PHE A 38 -5.19 -5.44 -7.13
CA PHE A 38 -4.05 -6.31 -7.41
C PHE A 38 -4.18 -7.68 -6.74
N LEU A 39 -4.76 -7.75 -5.55
CA LEU A 39 -5.10 -9.01 -4.90
C LEU A 39 -6.16 -9.78 -5.69
N LEU A 40 -7.17 -9.11 -6.27
CA LEU A 40 -8.13 -9.76 -7.16
C LEU A 40 -7.48 -10.32 -8.42
N ILE A 41 -6.55 -9.56 -9.03
CA ILE A 41 -5.75 -10.04 -10.17
C ILE A 41 -4.94 -11.28 -9.75
N LEU A 42 -4.28 -11.23 -8.60
CA LEU A 42 -3.51 -12.34 -8.06
C LEU A 42 -4.37 -13.59 -7.86
N LEU A 43 -5.55 -13.44 -7.25
CA LEU A 43 -6.51 -14.54 -7.06
C LEU A 43 -6.99 -15.11 -8.39
N PHE A 44 -7.27 -14.26 -9.37
CA PHE A 44 -7.68 -14.69 -10.72
C PHE A 44 -6.58 -15.51 -11.40
N VAL A 45 -5.34 -15.00 -11.43
CA VAL A 45 -4.20 -15.72 -12.02
C VAL A 45 -3.91 -17.02 -11.27
N SER A 46 -4.09 -17.05 -9.94
CA SER A 46 -3.82 -18.22 -9.11
C SER A 46 -4.64 -19.45 -9.50
N LYS A 47 -5.83 -19.24 -10.10
CA LYS A 47 -6.68 -20.34 -10.56
C LYS A 47 -6.01 -21.13 -11.68
N ASN A 48 -5.36 -20.45 -12.62
CA ASN A 48 -4.90 -21.04 -13.86
C ASN A 48 -3.37 -21.23 -13.94
N GLN A 49 -2.58 -20.34 -13.33
CA GLN A 49 -1.11 -20.32 -13.49
C GLN A 49 -0.39 -19.96 -12.19
N THR A 50 -0.24 -20.93 -11.28
CA THR A 50 0.48 -20.71 -10.01
C THR A 50 1.98 -20.52 -10.19
N SER A 51 2.59 -21.07 -11.24
CA SER A 51 4.04 -20.96 -11.47
C SER A 51 4.52 -19.52 -11.67
N ILE A 52 3.67 -18.61 -12.16
CA ILE A 52 4.01 -17.20 -12.40
C ILE A 52 3.56 -16.27 -11.28
N LEU A 53 2.91 -16.79 -10.24
CA LEU A 53 2.20 -15.96 -9.25
C LEU A 53 3.13 -15.02 -8.48
N GLY A 54 4.35 -15.47 -8.17
CA GLY A 54 5.37 -14.63 -7.54
C GLY A 54 5.80 -13.46 -8.43
N TRP A 55 5.90 -13.67 -9.75
CA TRP A 55 6.23 -12.62 -10.71
C TRP A 55 5.10 -11.60 -10.85
N VAL A 56 3.86 -12.07 -10.93
CA VAL A 56 2.68 -11.20 -10.98
C VAL A 56 2.60 -10.35 -9.71
N PHE A 57 2.80 -10.95 -8.54
CA PHE A 57 2.83 -10.24 -7.27
C PHE A 57 3.93 -9.17 -7.21
N LEU A 58 5.15 -9.50 -7.65
CA LEU A 58 6.25 -8.55 -7.67
C LEU A 58 5.96 -7.36 -8.59
N PHE A 59 5.43 -7.63 -9.78
CA PHE A 59 5.08 -6.60 -10.75
C PHE A 59 3.97 -5.69 -10.23
N THR A 60 2.88 -6.24 -9.70
CA THR A 60 1.77 -5.44 -9.18
C THR A 60 2.17 -4.65 -7.94
N SER A 61 2.95 -5.22 -7.03
CA SER A 61 3.44 -4.50 -5.84
C SER A 61 4.41 -3.37 -6.21
N GLY A 62 5.33 -3.61 -7.13
CA GLY A 62 6.21 -2.58 -7.67
C GLY A 62 5.45 -1.49 -8.42
N LEU A 63 4.46 -1.86 -9.23
CA LEU A 63 3.60 -0.92 -9.93
C LEU A 63 2.78 -0.07 -8.96
N LYS A 64 2.26 -0.63 -7.86
CA LYS A 64 1.55 0.11 -6.79
C LYS A 64 2.44 1.22 -6.22
N PHE A 65 3.71 0.89 -5.97
CA PHE A 65 4.70 1.84 -5.48
C PHE A 65 4.98 2.94 -6.51
N LEU A 66 5.19 2.59 -7.78
CA LEU A 66 5.42 3.57 -8.85
C LEU A 66 4.19 4.46 -9.11
N LEU A 67 2.98 3.92 -9.06
CA LEU A 67 1.74 4.68 -9.22
C LEU A 67 1.57 5.75 -8.15
N PHE A 68 2.01 5.47 -6.92
CA PHE A 68 2.05 6.51 -5.89
C PHE A 68 2.97 7.67 -6.29
N PHE A 69 4.18 7.37 -6.74
CA PHE A 69 5.13 8.40 -7.18
C PHE A 69 4.65 9.20 -8.39
N ALA A 70 3.88 8.57 -9.28
CA ALA A 70 3.35 9.23 -10.46
C ALA A 70 2.09 10.06 -10.17
N LEU A 71 1.18 9.56 -9.33
CA LEU A 71 -0.16 10.13 -9.18
C LEU A 71 -0.34 10.96 -7.91
N ILE A 72 0.31 10.58 -6.80
CA ILE A 72 0.07 11.22 -5.51
C ILE A 72 1.28 12.05 -5.09
N TYR A 73 2.51 11.52 -5.19
CA TYR A 73 3.75 12.21 -4.79
C TYR A 73 3.93 13.65 -5.33
N PRO A 74 3.56 13.99 -6.58
CA PRO A 74 3.66 15.37 -7.07
C PRO A 74 2.84 16.36 -6.24
N ASP A 75 1.69 15.93 -5.72
CA ASP A 75 0.85 16.75 -4.83
C ASP A 75 1.50 16.94 -3.45
N PHE A 76 2.39 16.04 -3.01
CA PHE A 76 3.18 16.19 -1.77
C PHE A 76 4.31 17.20 -1.97
N GLN A 77 5.02 17.10 -3.10
CA GLN A 77 6.23 17.90 -3.36
C GLN A 77 5.95 19.40 -3.44
N SER A 78 4.72 19.78 -3.82
CA SER A 78 4.30 21.17 -3.93
C SER A 78 3.98 21.86 -2.59
N GLN A 79 4.03 21.14 -1.46
CA GLN A 79 3.40 21.61 -0.22
C GLN A 79 4.29 21.82 1.02
N VAL A 80 5.43 21.16 1.25
CA VAL A 80 6.11 21.29 2.57
C VAL A 80 7.63 20.98 2.57
N THR A 81 8.31 21.51 3.59
CA THR A 81 9.72 21.34 4.00
C THR A 81 10.07 19.95 4.59
N GLU A 82 9.07 19.16 5.02
CA GLU A 82 9.23 17.92 5.82
C GLU A 82 9.11 16.62 4.98
N SER A 83 9.94 16.49 3.95
CA SER A 83 9.87 15.39 2.95
C SER A 83 9.89 13.96 3.52
N LYS A 84 10.48 13.73 4.71
CA LYS A 84 10.59 12.40 5.31
C LYS A 84 9.29 11.90 5.93
N LEU A 85 8.59 12.75 6.68
CA LEU A 85 7.32 12.37 7.32
C LEU A 85 6.24 12.15 6.25
N ASP A 86 6.25 12.96 5.20
CA ASP A 86 5.37 12.82 4.03
C ASP A 86 5.57 11.47 3.33
N PHE A 87 6.81 11.04 3.14
CA PHE A 87 7.11 9.71 2.61
C PHE A 87 6.60 8.59 3.54
N LEU A 88 6.81 8.72 4.86
CA LEU A 88 6.33 7.74 5.84
C LEU A 88 4.80 7.64 5.88
N THR A 89 4.10 8.76 5.67
CA THR A 89 2.63 8.81 5.56
C THR A 89 2.11 7.88 4.45
N PHE A 90 2.86 7.73 3.36
CA PHE A 90 2.57 6.73 2.32
C PHE A 90 3.14 5.34 2.64
N PHE A 91 4.39 5.28 3.09
CA PHE A 91 5.13 4.02 3.19
C PHE A 91 4.54 3.07 4.24
N VAL A 92 3.97 3.60 5.33
CA VAL A 92 3.32 2.80 6.38
C VAL A 92 2.08 2.06 5.86
N PRO A 93 1.05 2.71 5.29
CA PRO A 93 -0.08 1.99 4.71
C PRO A 93 0.32 1.08 3.54
N TYR A 94 1.31 1.47 2.73
CA TYR A 94 1.84 0.61 1.67
C TYR A 94 2.40 -0.70 2.21
N THR A 95 3.29 -0.62 3.20
CA THR A 95 3.92 -1.80 3.81
C THR A 95 2.87 -2.68 4.49
N ALA A 96 1.93 -2.07 5.22
CA ALA A 96 0.84 -2.81 5.86
C ALA A 96 -0.03 -3.59 4.84
N ALA A 97 -0.40 -2.95 3.72
CA ALA A 97 -1.14 -3.61 2.64
C ALA A 97 -0.30 -4.72 1.99
N LEU A 98 0.98 -4.45 1.71
CA LEU A 98 1.91 -5.41 1.11
C LEU A 98 2.10 -6.65 2.00
N THR A 99 2.26 -6.48 3.32
CA THR A 99 2.35 -7.61 4.25
C THR A 99 1.10 -8.47 4.20
N LEU A 100 -0.09 -7.86 4.16
CA LEU A 100 -1.35 -8.61 4.01
C LEU A 100 -1.39 -9.38 2.68
N GLU A 101 -0.98 -8.76 1.58
CA GLU A 101 -0.90 -9.39 0.26
C GLU A 101 0.07 -10.58 0.27
N ILE A 102 1.25 -10.44 0.89
CA ILE A 102 2.23 -11.52 1.07
C ILE A 102 1.63 -12.67 1.88
N CYS A 103 0.98 -12.38 3.01
CA CYS A 103 0.34 -13.42 3.83
C CYS A 103 -0.73 -14.18 3.03
N GLN A 104 -1.47 -13.52 2.15
CA GLN A 104 -2.45 -14.18 1.28
C GLN A 104 -1.76 -14.99 0.18
N LEU A 105 -0.71 -14.45 -0.45
CA LEU A 105 0.08 -15.17 -1.45
C LEU A 105 0.66 -16.47 -0.88
N ILE A 106 1.26 -16.43 0.31
CA ILE A 106 1.80 -17.62 0.99
C ILE A 106 0.70 -18.68 1.18
N LYS A 107 -0.50 -18.28 1.59
CA LYS A 107 -1.63 -19.21 1.74
C LYS A 107 -2.04 -19.84 0.41
N ILE A 108 -2.13 -19.04 -0.65
CA ILE A 108 -2.52 -19.51 -1.98
C ILE A 108 -1.50 -20.51 -2.54
N LEU A 109 -0.20 -20.24 -2.36
CA LEU A 109 0.86 -21.11 -2.84
C LEU A 109 0.89 -22.44 -2.06
N ASN A 110 0.79 -22.38 -0.73
CA ASN A 110 0.86 -23.57 0.12
C ASN A 110 -0.44 -24.41 0.13
N GLN A 111 -1.56 -23.89 -0.38
CA GLN A 111 -2.81 -24.66 -0.52
C GLN A 111 -2.85 -25.54 -1.77
N LYS A 112 -1.97 -25.29 -2.74
CA LYS A 112 -1.93 -25.99 -4.04
C LYS A 112 -0.80 -27.02 -4.13
N GLU A 113 0.00 -27.16 -3.08
CA GLU A 113 0.92 -28.28 -2.85
C GLU A 113 0.21 -29.40 -2.07
#